data_AF-A0A370UDY8-F1
#
_entry.id   AF-A0A370UDY8-F1
#
_cell.length_a   1.000
_cell.length_b   1.000
_cell.length_c   1.000
_cell.angle_alpha   90.00
_cell.angle_beta   90.00
_cell.angle_gamma   90.00
#
_symmetry.space_group_name_H-M   'P 1'
#
loop_
_entity.id
_entity.type
_entity.pdbx_description
1 polymer ?
#
loop_
_entity_poly.entity_id
_entity_poly.type
_entity_poly.pdbx_seq_one_letter_code
_entity_poly.pdbx_strand_id
1 'polypeptide(L)'
;MLWLLLEASTLLLFASFFILWRIRVLKKKQHDKDEVEVDAQPNNPNPQSTKDDVASKAQTPNETPFKSFASKLEQQAQSAADKLIALRSEDDLEEVTQYKLWGTLLKAERAIVLNDSSDRPKTILNRFMANIIGTLESVQNKRLTQSQLSKSLEEVDLEFQQASEILISKEALIENQKTLHDELQRNIDDSAAKLLKLDLKNRELIRLHNELSSLKAEIQKLETEHNSTYKVESPSSEGSTDKHHSSRHLIQLQRLSERQQAIIEHLQEQLEDKDGDDIETKEKAREAAISRMERMSNESNALIGQLQAELENTSLTINALKADINTKNQQLIALDEEIKARDGGALGGFMALHSNKQNALESLIGNLANIKSDNAIDHDFESQEQEINNLERMLKESETCVQLLAQELESAELENENLKAEAEELIKNRVTSASSTKDHYSPNSLEELNAQREINRSLVAAVSEIKEQLLSNLSNNDERQLRNEYNRKSLELDRLQLAYSDLERKYLGTLRQDTSS
;
A
#
# COMPACT_ATOMS: atom_id res chain seq x y z
N MET A 1 -52.63 10.51 -5.39
CA MET A 1 -53.67 10.06 -4.43
C MET A 1 -54.14 8.65 -4.72
N LEU A 2 -55.07 8.37 -5.66
CA LEU A 2 -55.63 7.02 -5.84
C LEU A 2 -54.59 5.89 -5.99
N TRP A 3 -53.50 6.11 -6.73
CA TRP A 3 -52.41 5.14 -6.88
C TRP A 3 -51.68 4.81 -5.56
N LEU A 4 -51.35 5.83 -4.75
CA LEU A 4 -50.75 5.64 -3.42
C LEU A 4 -51.72 4.93 -2.46
N LEU A 5 -53.03 5.16 -2.61
CA LEU A 5 -54.04 4.44 -1.84
C LEU A 5 -54.09 2.96 -2.21
N LEU A 6 -53.95 2.64 -3.50
CA LEU A 6 -53.87 1.27 -4.01
C LEU A 6 -52.62 0.56 -3.45
N GLU A 7 -51.46 1.20 -3.55
CA GLU A 7 -50.17 0.69 -3.08
C GLU A 7 -50.13 0.49 -1.55
N ALA A 8 -50.69 1.42 -0.78
CA ALA A 8 -50.87 1.24 0.66
C ALA A 8 -51.82 0.05 0.98
N SER A 9 -52.89 -0.13 0.20
CA SER A 9 -53.85 -1.22 0.41
C SER A 9 -53.27 -2.60 0.11
N THR A 10 -52.40 -2.73 -0.92
CA THR A 10 -51.76 -4.01 -1.26
C THR A 10 -50.71 -4.38 -0.22
N LEU A 11 -49.89 -3.43 0.23
CA LEU A 11 -48.94 -3.65 1.33
C LEU A 11 -49.64 -4.06 2.64
N LEU A 12 -50.76 -3.44 2.97
CA LEU A 12 -51.55 -3.78 4.17
C LEU A 12 -52.19 -5.17 4.04
N LEU A 13 -52.66 -5.55 2.84
CA LEU A 13 -53.12 -6.92 2.56
C LEU A 13 -51.99 -7.94 2.74
N PHE A 14 -50.80 -7.72 2.18
CA PHE A 14 -49.65 -8.62 2.39
C PHE A 14 -49.24 -8.73 3.86
N ALA A 15 -49.21 -7.61 4.60
CA ALA A 15 -48.94 -7.62 6.04
C ALA A 15 -49.99 -8.44 6.82
N SER A 16 -51.28 -8.26 6.52
CA SER A 16 -52.36 -9.04 7.15
C SER A 16 -52.27 -10.54 6.84
N PHE A 17 -51.88 -10.90 5.61
CA PHE A 17 -51.70 -12.30 5.21
C PHE A 17 -50.50 -12.94 5.92
N PHE A 18 -49.40 -12.20 6.08
CA PHE A 18 -48.22 -12.64 6.84
C PHE A 18 -48.55 -12.86 8.33
N ILE A 19 -49.32 -11.96 8.94
CA ILE A 19 -49.80 -12.09 10.32
C ILE A 19 -50.74 -13.30 10.46
N LEU A 20 -51.70 -13.47 9.54
CA LEU A 20 -52.59 -14.65 9.51
C LEU A 20 -51.82 -15.96 9.33
N TRP A 21 -50.78 -15.98 8.50
CA TRP A 21 -49.89 -17.14 8.34
C TRP A 21 -49.14 -17.47 9.63
N ARG A 22 -48.55 -16.46 10.30
CA ARG A 22 -47.92 -16.62 11.62
C ARG A 22 -48.88 -17.17 12.67
N ILE A 23 -50.11 -16.64 12.75
CA ILE A 23 -51.16 -17.15 13.66
C ILE A 23 -51.53 -18.60 13.33
N ARG A 24 -51.62 -18.97 12.04
CA ARG A 24 -51.96 -20.33 11.61
C ARG A 24 -50.86 -21.34 11.93
N VAL A 25 -49.59 -20.94 11.78
CA VAL A 25 -48.42 -21.75 12.19
C VAL A 25 -48.37 -21.93 13.70
N LEU A 26 -48.68 -20.90 14.49
CA LEU A 26 -48.76 -20.99 15.95
C LEU A 26 -49.91 -21.90 16.40
N LYS A 27 -51.13 -21.74 15.85
CA LYS A 27 -52.26 -22.63 16.15
C LYS A 27 -51.97 -24.09 15.83
N LYS A 28 -51.28 -24.39 14.72
CA LYS A 28 -50.93 -25.78 14.38
C LYS A 28 -50.01 -26.41 15.44
N LYS A 29 -49.04 -25.65 15.97
CA LYS A 29 -48.18 -26.07 17.09
C LYS A 29 -48.88 -26.20 18.45
N GLN A 30 -50.15 -25.78 18.57
CA GLN A 30 -50.99 -26.04 19.75
C GLN A 30 -51.87 -27.28 19.53
N HIS A 31 -52.51 -27.42 18.36
CA HIS A 31 -53.35 -28.59 18.04
C HIS A 31 -52.57 -29.91 18.15
N ASP A 32 -51.32 -29.93 17.67
CA ASP A 32 -50.43 -31.10 17.76
C ASP A 32 -50.04 -31.49 19.22
N LYS A 33 -50.54 -30.80 20.26
CA LYS A 33 -50.35 -31.13 21.68
C LYS A 33 -51.60 -31.62 22.42
N ASP A 34 -52.80 -31.34 21.91
CA ASP A 34 -54.05 -31.48 22.68
C ASP A 34 -54.90 -32.70 22.23
N GLU A 35 -54.45 -33.49 21.25
CA GLU A 35 -55.22 -34.60 20.63
C GLU A 35 -54.57 -36.01 20.75
N VAL A 36 -53.74 -36.27 21.79
CA VAL A 36 -53.13 -37.61 22.00
C VAL A 36 -53.32 -38.13 23.42
N GLU A 37 -54.57 -38.44 23.78
CA GLU A 37 -54.90 -39.36 24.87
C GLU A 37 -56.25 -40.08 24.57
N VAL A 38 -56.45 -41.25 25.20
CA VAL A 38 -57.63 -42.17 25.07
C VAL A 38 -57.70 -43.11 23.84
N ASP A 39 -57.31 -44.36 24.10
CA ASP A 39 -57.83 -45.67 23.62
C ASP A 39 -58.33 -45.90 22.16
N ALA A 40 -57.72 -46.89 21.47
CA ALA A 40 -58.33 -48.23 21.36
C ALA A 40 -57.46 -49.27 20.59
N GLN A 41 -57.46 -50.52 21.09
CA GLN A 41 -57.02 -51.75 20.41
C GLN A 41 -58.26 -52.54 19.90
N PRO A 42 -58.13 -53.68 19.19
CA PRO A 42 -57.07 -54.18 18.31
C PRO A 42 -57.63 -54.72 16.96
N ASN A 43 -56.78 -55.21 16.04
CA ASN A 43 -56.86 -56.62 15.58
C ASN A 43 -55.71 -57.03 14.65
N ASN A 44 -55.34 -58.31 14.73
CA ASN A 44 -54.44 -59.05 13.84
C ASN A 44 -55.30 -60.03 13.01
N PRO A 45 -54.86 -60.56 11.85
CA PRO A 45 -53.97 -61.71 11.92
C PRO A 45 -52.93 -61.86 10.78
N ASN A 46 -51.69 -62.15 11.19
CA ASN A 46 -50.70 -62.92 10.44
C ASN A 46 -51.27 -64.34 10.12
N PRO A 47 -50.90 -65.01 9.01
CA PRO A 47 -49.71 -65.88 9.02
C PRO A 47 -49.00 -65.95 7.62
N GLN A 48 -47.96 -66.76 7.33
CA GLN A 48 -47.46 -67.98 8.00
C GLN A 48 -46.01 -68.35 7.61
N SER A 49 -45.42 -69.30 8.36
CA SER A 49 -44.24 -70.14 8.01
C SER A 49 -42.85 -69.49 8.13
N THR A 50 -41.72 -70.18 8.41
CA THR A 50 -41.35 -71.49 9.06
C THR A 50 -39.81 -71.50 9.21
N LYS A 51 -39.13 -72.14 10.17
CA LYS A 51 -39.53 -72.90 11.38
C LYS A 51 -38.36 -72.91 12.42
N ASP A 52 -38.74 -72.94 13.69
CA ASP A 52 -38.32 -73.78 14.84
C ASP A 52 -36.90 -74.38 14.98
N ASP A 53 -36.37 -74.74 16.18
CA ASP A 53 -36.43 -74.33 17.61
C ASP A 53 -35.43 -75.29 18.37
N VAL A 54 -35.15 -75.38 19.69
CA VAL A 54 -35.66 -74.83 20.96
C VAL A 54 -34.50 -74.60 21.93
N ALA A 55 -34.40 -73.44 22.61
CA ALA A 55 -33.67 -73.31 23.89
C ALA A 55 -34.16 -72.07 24.69
N SER A 56 -35.10 -72.29 25.62
CA SER A 56 -35.66 -71.25 26.52
C SER A 56 -34.66 -70.86 27.64
N LYS A 57 -34.74 -69.74 28.40
CA LYS A 57 -35.78 -68.76 28.82
C LYS A 57 -35.08 -67.39 29.03
N ALA A 58 -35.74 -66.23 29.08
CA ALA A 58 -37.16 -65.88 29.00
C ALA A 58 -37.34 -64.56 28.21
N GLN A 59 -38.49 -64.35 27.58
CA GLN A 59 -38.83 -63.10 26.90
C GLN A 59 -39.46 -62.10 27.87
N THR A 60 -38.92 -60.88 27.93
CA THR A 60 -39.61 -59.70 28.44
C THR A 60 -40.21 -58.91 27.27
N PRO A 61 -41.49 -58.48 27.33
CA PRO A 61 -42.13 -57.79 26.21
C PRO A 61 -41.73 -56.31 26.19
N ASN A 62 -40.61 -55.98 25.56
CA ASN A 62 -40.19 -54.61 25.24
C ASN A 62 -39.21 -54.62 24.03
N GLU A 63 -39.73 -54.77 22.81
CA GLU A 63 -38.93 -54.46 21.62
C GLU A 63 -38.77 -52.94 21.50
N THR A 64 -37.58 -52.44 21.83
CA THR A 64 -37.36 -51.00 22.00
C THR A 64 -37.38 -50.24 20.66
N PRO A 65 -37.90 -49.00 20.64
CA PRO A 65 -37.98 -48.18 19.41
C PRO A 65 -36.61 -47.86 18.80
N PHE A 66 -35.53 -47.97 19.58
CA PHE A 66 -34.16 -47.81 19.12
C PHE A 66 -33.78 -48.77 17.98
N LYS A 67 -34.35 -49.98 17.95
CA LYS A 67 -34.05 -50.98 16.91
C LYS A 67 -34.65 -50.61 15.53
N SER A 68 -35.81 -49.95 15.52
CA SER A 68 -36.45 -49.44 14.29
C SER A 68 -35.99 -48.02 13.91
N PHE A 69 -35.35 -47.30 14.83
CA PHE A 69 -34.58 -46.10 14.52
C PHE A 69 -33.22 -46.47 13.87
N ALA A 70 -32.50 -47.45 14.43
CA ALA A 70 -31.21 -47.91 13.91
C ALA A 70 -31.28 -48.48 12.48
N SER A 71 -32.39 -49.11 12.08
CA SER A 71 -32.59 -49.55 10.69
C SER A 71 -32.89 -48.40 9.73
N LYS A 72 -33.52 -47.30 10.18
CA LYS A 72 -33.68 -46.06 9.40
C LYS A 72 -32.35 -45.34 9.22
N LEU A 73 -31.50 -45.29 10.26
CA LEU A 73 -30.12 -44.79 10.14
C LEU A 73 -29.29 -45.63 9.15
N GLU A 74 -29.46 -46.95 9.14
CA GLU A 74 -28.84 -47.83 8.14
C GLU A 74 -29.31 -47.53 6.72
N GLN A 75 -30.62 -47.34 6.50
CA GLN A 75 -31.18 -46.98 5.19
C GLN A 75 -30.67 -45.61 4.70
N GLN A 76 -30.52 -44.63 5.60
CA GLN A 76 -29.92 -43.33 5.29
C GLN A 76 -28.42 -43.45 4.99
N ALA A 77 -27.68 -44.27 5.74
CA ALA A 77 -26.25 -44.52 5.49
C ALA A 77 -25.98 -45.32 4.20
N GLN A 78 -26.94 -46.13 3.75
CA GLN A 78 -26.93 -46.76 2.43
C GLN A 78 -27.19 -45.72 1.33
N SER A 79 -28.24 -44.89 1.47
CA SER A 79 -28.49 -43.79 0.51
C SER A 79 -27.33 -42.79 0.40
N ALA A 80 -26.59 -42.54 1.50
CA ALA A 80 -25.35 -41.78 1.49
C ALA A 80 -24.25 -42.46 0.64
N ALA A 81 -24.12 -43.79 0.75
CA ALA A 81 -23.15 -44.56 -0.01
C ALA A 81 -23.52 -44.64 -1.51
N ASP A 82 -24.79 -44.80 -1.84
CA ASP A 82 -25.28 -44.82 -3.23
C ASP A 82 -25.05 -43.48 -3.91
N LYS A 83 -25.31 -42.36 -3.20
CA LYS A 83 -24.95 -41.02 -3.67
C LYS A 83 -23.45 -40.85 -3.87
N LEU A 84 -22.61 -41.33 -2.93
CA LEU A 84 -21.15 -41.31 -3.08
C LEU A 84 -20.62 -42.17 -4.24
N ILE A 85 -21.38 -43.18 -4.67
CA ILE A 85 -21.06 -44.00 -5.85
C ILE A 85 -21.45 -43.24 -7.14
N ALA A 86 -22.58 -42.53 -7.15
CA ALA A 86 -22.99 -41.68 -8.27
C ALA A 86 -22.06 -40.47 -8.45
N LEU A 87 -21.75 -39.74 -7.38
CA LEU A 87 -20.81 -38.60 -7.35
C LEU A 87 -19.35 -39.01 -7.64
N ARG A 88 -19.05 -40.29 -7.81
CA ARG A 88 -17.69 -40.76 -8.11
C ARG A 88 -17.23 -40.43 -9.54
N SER A 89 -18.14 -39.97 -10.40
CA SER A 89 -17.84 -39.46 -11.74
C SER A 89 -17.81 -37.92 -11.84
N GLU A 90 -18.02 -37.20 -10.74
CA GLU A 90 -18.01 -35.74 -10.70
C GLU A 90 -16.88 -35.28 -9.77
N ASP A 91 -16.02 -34.35 -10.23
CA ASP A 91 -14.83 -33.88 -9.49
C ASP A 91 -15.16 -32.90 -8.34
N ASP A 92 -16.42 -32.84 -7.89
CA ASP A 92 -16.80 -32.02 -6.73
C ASP A 92 -16.36 -32.69 -5.42
N LEU A 93 -15.12 -32.36 -5.05
CA LEU A 93 -14.49 -32.83 -3.83
C LEU A 93 -15.21 -32.34 -2.55
N GLU A 94 -16.00 -31.26 -2.61
CA GLU A 94 -16.74 -30.75 -1.45
C GLU A 94 -18.01 -31.56 -1.20
N GLU A 95 -18.87 -31.78 -2.20
CA GLU A 95 -20.06 -32.62 -2.02
C GLU A 95 -19.66 -34.09 -1.71
N VAL A 96 -18.59 -34.59 -2.34
CA VAL A 96 -18.00 -35.91 -2.03
C VAL A 96 -17.44 -36.01 -0.60
N THR A 97 -16.93 -34.92 -0.01
CA THR A 97 -16.49 -34.94 1.41
C THR A 97 -17.66 -34.79 2.37
N GLN A 98 -18.68 -33.99 2.04
CA GLN A 98 -19.89 -33.84 2.84
C GLN A 98 -20.65 -35.16 3.01
N TYR A 99 -20.90 -35.93 1.95
CA TYR A 99 -21.56 -37.24 2.09
C TYR A 99 -20.68 -38.30 2.76
N LYS A 100 -19.33 -38.22 2.65
CA LYS A 100 -18.43 -39.08 3.43
C LYS A 100 -18.56 -38.78 4.92
N LEU A 101 -18.52 -37.50 5.29
CA LEU A 101 -18.71 -37.04 6.67
C LEU A 101 -20.06 -37.52 7.22
N TRP A 102 -21.16 -37.23 6.51
CA TRP A 102 -22.51 -37.66 6.89
C TRP A 102 -22.65 -39.18 7.01
N GLY A 103 -22.12 -39.94 6.04
CA GLY A 103 -22.10 -41.39 6.05
C GLY A 103 -21.25 -42.02 7.17
N THR A 104 -20.20 -41.32 7.65
CA THR A 104 -19.47 -41.73 8.87
C THR A 104 -20.19 -41.35 10.16
N LEU A 105 -20.85 -40.19 10.20
CA LEU A 105 -21.63 -39.72 11.34
C LEU A 105 -22.82 -40.66 11.63
N LEU A 106 -23.62 -41.00 10.61
CA LEU A 106 -24.75 -41.93 10.74
C LEU A 106 -24.31 -43.33 11.21
N LYS A 107 -23.11 -43.78 10.82
CA LYS A 107 -22.52 -45.05 11.28
C LYS A 107 -22.07 -44.97 12.74
N ALA A 108 -21.55 -43.83 13.18
CA ALA A 108 -21.24 -43.60 14.59
C ALA A 108 -22.51 -43.53 15.45
N GLU A 109 -23.54 -42.79 15.01
CA GLU A 109 -24.84 -42.69 15.68
C GLU A 109 -25.51 -44.07 15.82
N ARG A 110 -25.58 -44.86 14.74
CA ARG A 110 -26.08 -46.24 14.79
C ARG A 110 -25.27 -47.12 15.74
N ALA A 111 -23.94 -46.98 15.77
CA ALA A 111 -23.06 -47.75 16.65
C ALA A 111 -23.18 -47.37 18.14
N ILE A 112 -23.69 -46.17 18.43
CA ILE A 112 -24.08 -45.76 19.79
C ILE A 112 -25.45 -46.35 20.12
N VAL A 113 -26.48 -46.09 19.31
CA VAL A 113 -27.88 -46.51 19.51
C VAL A 113 -28.07 -48.03 19.63
N LEU A 114 -27.21 -48.84 18.99
CA LEU A 114 -27.26 -50.31 19.09
C LEU A 114 -26.47 -50.90 20.27
N ASN A 115 -25.78 -50.08 21.08
CA ASN A 115 -24.76 -50.55 22.01
C ASN A 115 -24.88 -49.96 23.44
N ASP A 116 -26.12 -49.65 23.85
CA ASP A 116 -26.52 -49.14 25.18
C ASP A 116 -26.14 -50.06 26.38
N SER A 117 -25.53 -51.21 26.13
CA SER A 117 -24.99 -52.13 27.14
C SER A 117 -23.52 -51.85 27.51
N SER A 118 -22.91 -50.77 27.02
CA SER A 118 -21.51 -50.42 27.32
C SER A 118 -21.34 -48.98 27.85
N ASP A 119 -20.76 -48.89 29.04
CA ASP A 119 -20.72 -47.72 29.93
C ASP A 119 -19.83 -46.53 29.44
N ARG A 120 -19.41 -46.53 28.16
CA ARG A 120 -18.40 -45.60 27.61
C ARG A 120 -18.64 -45.21 26.13
N PRO A 121 -19.76 -44.56 25.77
CA PRO A 121 -19.99 -44.06 24.40
C PRO A 121 -18.88 -43.12 23.90
N LYS A 122 -18.18 -42.43 24.82
CA LYS A 122 -17.06 -41.51 24.52
C LYS A 122 -15.90 -42.16 23.75
N THR A 123 -15.59 -43.45 23.97
CA THR A 123 -14.46 -44.09 23.27
C THR A 123 -14.81 -44.42 21.81
N ILE A 124 -16.07 -44.78 21.55
CA ILE A 124 -16.61 -44.99 20.21
C ILE A 124 -16.64 -43.66 19.46
N LEU A 125 -17.18 -42.61 20.09
CA LEU A 125 -17.22 -41.26 19.52
C LEU A 125 -15.81 -40.74 19.18
N ASN A 126 -14.85 -40.84 20.12
CA ASN A 126 -13.48 -40.39 19.88
C ASN A 126 -12.82 -41.13 18.69
N ARG A 127 -13.08 -42.43 18.51
CA ARG A 127 -12.55 -43.21 17.37
C ARG A 127 -13.13 -42.73 16.04
N PHE A 128 -14.42 -42.40 15.97
CA PHE A 128 -15.03 -41.86 14.75
C PHE A 128 -14.61 -40.39 14.51
N MET A 129 -14.53 -39.57 15.56
CA MET A 129 -14.05 -38.18 15.47
C MET A 129 -12.60 -38.09 15.00
N ALA A 130 -11.70 -38.95 15.49
CA ALA A 130 -10.32 -39.00 15.00
C ALA A 130 -10.24 -39.34 13.50
N ASN A 131 -11.10 -40.26 13.03
CA ASN A 131 -11.18 -40.62 11.62
C ASN A 131 -11.75 -39.47 10.76
N ILE A 132 -12.73 -38.73 11.28
CA ILE A 132 -13.27 -37.51 10.67
C ILE A 132 -12.19 -36.44 10.55
N ILE A 133 -11.48 -36.14 11.65
CA ILE A 133 -10.41 -35.13 11.70
C ILE A 133 -9.31 -35.48 10.69
N GLY A 134 -8.82 -36.72 10.67
CA GLY A 134 -7.81 -37.17 9.71
C GLY A 134 -8.27 -37.05 8.25
N THR A 135 -9.56 -37.27 7.95
CA THR A 135 -10.07 -37.00 6.59
C THR A 135 -10.11 -35.50 6.26
N LEU A 136 -10.50 -34.64 7.21
CA LEU A 136 -10.52 -33.18 7.04
C LEU A 136 -9.11 -32.63 6.79
N GLU A 137 -8.16 -33.00 7.65
CA GLU A 137 -6.75 -32.62 7.61
C GLU A 137 -6.10 -33.03 6.27
N SER A 138 -6.40 -34.24 5.79
CA SER A 138 -5.90 -34.74 4.49
C SER A 138 -6.41 -33.97 3.26
N VAL A 139 -7.50 -33.21 3.41
CA VAL A 139 -8.09 -32.34 2.38
C VAL A 139 -7.57 -30.90 2.54
N GLN A 140 -7.49 -30.40 3.78
CA GLN A 140 -6.95 -29.08 4.10
C GLN A 140 -5.49 -28.93 3.65
N ASN A 141 -4.63 -29.89 3.97
CA ASN A 141 -3.21 -29.87 3.63
C ASN A 141 -2.93 -29.95 2.11
N LYS A 142 -3.93 -30.33 1.30
CA LYS A 142 -3.87 -30.33 -0.17
C LYS A 142 -4.32 -29.01 -0.82
N ARG A 143 -4.97 -28.11 -0.07
CA ARG A 143 -5.46 -26.81 -0.59
C ARG A 143 -4.45 -25.67 -0.52
N LEU A 144 -3.35 -25.83 0.23
CA LEU A 144 -2.48 -24.72 0.68
C LEU A 144 -1.08 -24.64 0.04
N THR A 145 -0.64 -25.67 -0.70
CA THR A 145 0.81 -25.95 -0.81
C THR A 145 1.47 -25.85 -2.19
N GLN A 146 0.73 -25.49 -3.26
CA GLN A 146 1.36 -25.21 -4.57
C GLN A 146 0.62 -24.17 -5.43
N SER A 147 -0.68 -24.35 -5.64
CA SER A 147 -1.49 -23.47 -6.52
C SER A 147 -1.59 -22.02 -6.02
N GLN A 148 -1.63 -21.82 -4.70
CA GLN A 148 -1.62 -20.49 -4.09
C GLN A 148 -0.27 -19.80 -4.26
N LEU A 149 0.85 -20.55 -4.18
CA LEU A 149 2.19 -20.00 -4.38
C LEU A 149 2.42 -19.60 -5.85
N SER A 150 1.99 -20.43 -6.82
CA SER A 150 2.10 -20.08 -8.23
C SER A 150 1.22 -18.89 -8.61
N LYS A 151 0.00 -18.80 -8.05
CA LYS A 151 -0.92 -17.68 -8.28
C LYS A 151 -0.39 -16.37 -7.68
N SER A 152 0.19 -16.42 -6.47
CA SER A 152 0.85 -15.27 -5.85
C SER A 152 2.07 -14.79 -6.66
N LEU A 153 2.84 -15.72 -7.25
CA LEU A 153 3.96 -15.39 -8.13
C LEU A 153 3.49 -14.73 -9.44
N GLU A 154 2.42 -15.24 -10.04
CA GLU A 154 1.77 -14.68 -11.25
C GLU A 154 1.18 -13.28 -10.97
N GLU A 155 0.57 -13.08 -9.81
CA GLU A 155 0.07 -11.77 -9.34
C GLU A 155 1.20 -10.76 -9.15
N VAL A 156 2.33 -11.16 -8.55
CA VAL A 156 3.51 -10.29 -8.39
C VAL A 156 4.17 -9.93 -9.73
N ASP A 157 4.21 -10.85 -10.69
CA ASP A 157 4.71 -10.54 -12.05
C ASP A 157 3.78 -9.56 -12.78
N LEU A 158 2.46 -9.71 -12.63
CA LEU A 158 1.48 -8.75 -13.17
C LEU A 158 1.56 -7.37 -12.50
N GLU A 159 1.83 -7.29 -11.19
CA GLU A 159 2.10 -6.02 -10.48
C GLU A 159 3.41 -5.38 -10.98
N PHE A 160 4.47 -6.17 -11.22
CA PHE A 160 5.73 -5.69 -11.77
C PHE A 160 5.59 -5.18 -13.22
N GLN A 161 4.84 -5.89 -14.08
CA GLN A 161 4.55 -5.46 -15.45
C GLN A 161 3.76 -4.15 -15.48
N GLN A 162 2.76 -3.98 -14.60
CA GLN A 162 2.00 -2.73 -14.47
C GLN A 162 2.87 -1.57 -13.96
N ALA A 163 3.72 -1.81 -12.96
CA ALA A 163 4.66 -0.79 -12.46
C ALA A 163 5.66 -0.35 -13.54
N SER A 164 6.14 -1.29 -14.36
CA SER A 164 6.99 -1.02 -15.52
C SER A 164 6.27 -0.16 -16.57
N GLU A 165 5.00 -0.47 -16.90
CA GLU A 165 4.22 0.35 -17.83
C GLU A 165 4.01 1.78 -17.28
N ILE A 166 3.74 1.95 -15.98
CA ILE A 166 3.59 3.27 -15.34
C ILE A 166 4.88 4.09 -15.46
N LEU A 167 6.05 3.46 -15.27
CA LEU A 167 7.35 4.13 -15.42
C LEU A 167 7.57 4.59 -16.86
N ILE A 168 7.28 3.72 -17.85
CA ILE A 168 7.40 4.04 -19.28
C ILE A 168 6.44 5.18 -19.69
N SER A 169 5.18 5.16 -19.23
CA SER A 169 4.24 6.25 -19.53
C SER A 169 4.63 7.58 -18.88
N LYS A 170 5.26 7.55 -17.70
CA LYS A 170 5.74 8.77 -17.01
C LYS A 170 7.04 9.31 -17.60
N GLU A 171 7.94 8.44 -18.06
CA GLU A 171 9.12 8.86 -18.83
C GLU A 171 8.71 9.55 -20.14
N ALA A 172 7.75 8.95 -20.88
CA ALA A 172 7.18 9.57 -22.08
C ALA A 172 6.48 10.91 -21.81
N LEU A 173 5.78 11.06 -20.67
CA LEU A 173 5.21 12.34 -20.25
C LEU A 173 6.28 13.40 -19.97
N ILE A 174 7.33 13.03 -19.26
CA ILE A 174 8.45 13.95 -18.93
C ILE A 174 9.18 14.38 -20.21
N GLU A 175 9.38 13.48 -21.17
CA GLU A 175 9.95 13.85 -22.47
C GLU A 175 9.01 14.78 -23.26
N ASN A 176 7.72 14.47 -23.39
CA ASN A 176 6.77 15.30 -24.13
C ASN A 176 6.65 16.70 -23.49
N GLN A 177 6.51 16.79 -22.16
CA GLN A 177 6.53 18.06 -21.39
C GLN A 177 7.82 18.84 -21.63
N LYS A 178 8.99 18.19 -21.61
CA LYS A 178 10.27 18.84 -21.89
C LYS A 178 10.32 19.39 -23.31
N THR A 179 9.86 18.64 -24.32
CA THR A 179 9.81 19.15 -25.70
C THR A 179 8.84 20.31 -25.88
N LEU A 180 7.72 20.30 -25.15
CA LEU A 180 6.72 21.37 -25.15
C LEU A 180 7.24 22.63 -24.44
N HIS A 181 7.96 22.49 -23.32
CA HIS A 181 8.67 23.61 -22.68
C HIS A 181 9.76 24.20 -23.59
N ASP A 182 10.54 23.36 -24.27
CA ASP A 182 11.52 23.78 -25.28
C ASP A 182 10.86 24.55 -26.45
N GLU A 183 9.68 24.11 -26.90
CA GLU A 183 8.92 24.76 -27.99
C GLU A 183 8.26 26.07 -27.54
N LEU A 184 7.67 26.11 -26.33
CA LEU A 184 7.13 27.33 -25.72
C LEU A 184 8.24 28.36 -25.46
N GLN A 185 9.41 27.95 -24.95
CA GLN A 185 10.52 28.87 -24.71
C GLN A 185 11.03 29.48 -26.02
N ARG A 186 11.18 28.68 -27.09
CA ARG A 186 11.55 29.20 -28.42
C ARG A 186 10.51 30.17 -28.97
N ASN A 187 9.21 29.90 -28.77
CA ASN A 187 8.14 30.81 -29.19
C ASN A 187 8.14 32.11 -28.37
N ILE A 188 8.42 32.04 -27.07
CA ILE A 188 8.64 33.22 -26.21
C ILE A 188 9.84 34.03 -26.71
N ASP A 189 10.98 33.39 -26.96
CA ASP A 189 12.20 34.04 -27.50
C ASP A 189 11.95 34.70 -28.87
N ASP A 190 11.25 34.01 -29.79
CA ASP A 190 10.83 34.57 -31.09
C ASP A 190 9.85 35.75 -30.92
N SER A 191 8.93 35.68 -29.95
CA SER A 191 8.00 36.77 -29.64
C SER A 191 8.73 37.98 -29.05
N ALA A 192 9.72 37.77 -28.18
CA ALA A 192 10.57 38.81 -27.63
C ALA A 192 11.45 39.46 -28.72
N ALA A 193 12.00 38.66 -29.65
CA ALA A 193 12.72 39.15 -30.81
C ALA A 193 11.82 39.96 -31.77
N LYS A 194 10.54 39.58 -31.92
CA LYS A 194 9.53 40.39 -32.65
C LYS A 194 9.20 41.69 -31.92
N LEU A 195 9.04 41.67 -30.59
CA LEU A 195 8.81 42.87 -29.77
C LEU A 195 10.00 43.85 -29.79
N LEU A 196 11.24 43.36 -29.71
CA LEU A 196 12.44 44.20 -29.83
C LEU A 196 12.55 44.84 -31.22
N LYS A 197 12.21 44.11 -32.29
CA LYS A 197 12.10 44.69 -33.65
C LYS A 197 11.00 45.75 -33.74
N LEU A 198 9.88 45.55 -33.07
CA LEU A 198 8.76 46.50 -33.04
C LEU A 198 9.12 47.76 -32.24
N ASP A 199 9.80 47.64 -31.10
CA ASP A 199 10.34 48.77 -30.34
C ASP A 199 11.39 49.55 -31.16
N LEU A 200 12.34 48.88 -31.80
CA LEU A 200 13.27 49.53 -32.73
C LEU A 200 12.53 50.27 -33.86
N LYS A 201 11.46 49.69 -34.42
CA LYS A 201 10.63 50.36 -35.44
C LYS A 201 9.82 51.52 -34.87
N ASN A 202 9.34 51.46 -33.62
CA ASN A 202 8.72 52.60 -32.95
C ASN A 202 9.73 53.73 -32.69
N ARG A 203 10.97 53.41 -32.28
CA ARG A 203 12.06 54.38 -32.14
C ARG A 203 12.44 55.01 -33.48
N GLU A 204 12.51 54.22 -34.55
CA GLU A 204 12.67 54.72 -35.93
C GLU A 204 11.50 55.62 -36.35
N LEU A 205 10.24 55.26 -36.05
CA LEU A 205 9.08 56.09 -36.38
C LEU A 205 9.04 57.40 -35.59
N ILE A 206 9.40 57.37 -34.29
CA ILE A 206 9.56 58.59 -33.47
C ILE A 206 10.70 59.44 -34.02
N ARG A 207 11.83 58.83 -34.38
CA ARG A 207 12.96 59.52 -35.02
C ARG A 207 12.55 60.14 -36.35
N LEU A 208 11.87 59.41 -37.23
CA LEU A 208 11.39 59.89 -38.52
C LEU A 208 10.30 60.96 -38.36
N HIS A 209 9.48 60.90 -37.31
CA HIS A 209 8.51 61.96 -36.99
C HIS A 209 9.22 63.25 -36.50
N ASN A 210 10.27 63.10 -35.70
CA ASN A 210 11.12 64.21 -35.26
C ASN A 210 11.94 64.78 -36.42
N GLU A 211 12.46 63.93 -37.32
CA GLU A 211 13.15 64.35 -38.55
C GLU A 211 12.18 64.98 -39.54
N LEU A 212 10.94 64.50 -39.71
CA LEU A 212 9.93 65.13 -40.56
C LEU A 212 9.39 66.45 -39.99
N SER A 213 9.25 66.57 -38.67
CA SER A 213 8.85 67.84 -38.05
C SER A 213 10.00 68.84 -38.01
N SER A 214 11.24 68.38 -37.80
CA SER A 214 12.45 69.18 -38.00
C SER A 214 12.56 69.63 -39.45
N LEU A 215 12.50 68.72 -40.43
CA LEU A 215 12.51 69.03 -41.87
C LEU A 215 11.34 69.90 -42.31
N LYS A 216 10.18 69.86 -41.63
CA LYS A 216 9.07 70.80 -41.91
C LYS A 216 9.40 72.20 -41.39
N ALA A 217 9.94 72.31 -40.18
CA ALA A 217 10.42 73.58 -39.62
C ALA A 217 11.70 74.09 -40.33
N GLU A 218 12.47 73.19 -40.94
CA GLU A 218 13.68 73.47 -41.70
C GLU A 218 13.32 73.83 -43.15
N ILE A 219 12.34 73.20 -43.79
CA ILE A 219 11.77 73.67 -45.06
C ILE A 219 11.20 75.09 -44.87
N GLN A 220 10.45 75.34 -43.79
CA GLN A 220 10.00 76.70 -43.44
C GLN A 220 11.15 77.70 -43.18
N LYS A 221 12.37 77.22 -42.89
CA LYS A 221 13.59 78.04 -42.77
C LYS A 221 14.41 78.09 -44.06
N LEU A 222 14.40 77.07 -44.91
CA LEU A 222 15.13 76.99 -46.18
C LEU A 222 14.35 77.70 -47.30
N GLU A 223 13.02 77.78 -47.17
CA GLU A 223 12.16 78.78 -47.84
C GLU A 223 12.57 80.22 -47.48
N THR A 224 13.33 80.44 -46.39
CA THR A 224 13.95 81.73 -46.04
C THR A 224 15.49 81.78 -46.18
N GLU A 225 16.20 80.65 -46.14
CA GLU A 225 17.67 80.54 -45.99
C GLU A 225 18.25 79.39 -46.86
N HIS A 226 18.19 79.55 -48.17
CA HIS A 226 18.59 78.52 -49.14
C HIS A 226 20.14 78.34 -49.21
N ASN A 227 20.76 77.41 -48.42
CA ASN A 227 21.98 76.63 -48.79
C ASN A 227 22.59 75.68 -47.71
N SER A 228 22.91 74.44 -48.12
CA SER A 228 24.01 73.53 -47.65
C SER A 228 24.09 73.05 -46.18
N THR A 229 24.69 71.90 -45.80
CA THR A 229 24.99 70.60 -46.45
C THR A 229 25.31 69.57 -45.34
N TYR A 230 24.81 68.33 -45.44
CA TYR A 230 24.94 67.28 -44.41
C TYR A 230 26.32 66.59 -44.31
N LYS A 231 26.61 66.04 -43.12
CA LYS A 231 27.43 64.82 -42.95
C LYS A 231 27.06 64.07 -41.65
N VAL A 232 27.17 62.74 -41.63
CA VAL A 232 26.85 61.84 -40.50
C VAL A 232 27.85 60.68 -40.45
N GLU A 233 28.19 60.18 -39.26
CA GLU A 233 28.98 58.97 -39.01
C GLU A 233 28.28 58.07 -37.97
N SER A 234 28.61 56.77 -37.94
CA SER A 234 27.92 55.74 -37.13
C SER A 234 28.92 54.80 -36.41
N PRO A 235 28.68 54.43 -35.14
CA PRO A 235 29.53 53.48 -34.38
C PRO A 235 28.97 52.04 -34.35
N SER A 236 29.81 51.12 -33.83
CA SER A 236 29.61 49.67 -33.70
C SER A 236 29.24 49.19 -32.30
N SER A 237 28.72 47.96 -32.14
CA SER A 237 28.98 47.10 -30.98
C SER A 237 28.60 45.63 -31.24
N GLU A 238 29.24 44.71 -30.53
CA GLU A 238 29.00 43.26 -30.51
C GLU A 238 28.01 42.85 -29.39
N GLY A 239 27.70 41.54 -29.32
CA GLY A 239 27.00 40.92 -28.19
C GLY A 239 26.97 39.39 -28.30
N SER A 240 27.73 38.69 -27.45
CA SER A 240 27.81 37.22 -27.40
C SER A 240 27.13 36.66 -26.15
N THR A 241 26.66 35.41 -26.22
CA THR A 241 26.02 34.71 -25.08
C THR A 241 26.61 33.32 -24.86
N ASP A 242 26.82 32.96 -23.60
CA ASP A 242 27.48 31.71 -23.21
C ASP A 242 26.56 30.50 -23.13
N LYS A 243 27.14 29.34 -23.45
CA LYS A 243 26.54 28.01 -23.25
C LYS A 243 27.65 27.01 -22.91
N HIS A 244 27.48 26.34 -21.76
CA HIS A 244 28.16 25.13 -21.27
C HIS A 244 29.58 24.84 -21.80
N HIS A 245 30.58 25.28 -21.04
CA HIS A 245 32.00 25.24 -21.39
C HIS A 245 32.55 23.83 -21.59
N SER A 246 32.24 22.86 -20.73
CA SER A 246 32.79 21.49 -20.83
C SER A 246 32.49 20.79 -22.17
N SER A 247 31.26 20.91 -22.68
CA SER A 247 30.91 20.40 -24.02
C SER A 247 31.61 21.17 -25.13
N ARG A 248 31.74 22.51 -25.01
CA ARG A 248 32.52 23.33 -25.95
C ARG A 248 33.99 22.90 -25.97
N HIS A 249 34.62 22.66 -24.82
CA HIS A 249 36.04 22.29 -24.72
C HIS A 249 36.32 20.87 -25.23
N LEU A 250 35.40 19.91 -25.04
CA LEU A 250 35.50 18.59 -25.67
C LEU A 250 35.38 18.69 -27.20
N ILE A 251 34.41 19.46 -27.72
CA ILE A 251 34.26 19.71 -29.16
C ILE A 251 35.45 20.49 -29.74
N GLN A 252 36.07 21.38 -28.95
CA GLN A 252 37.30 22.07 -29.34
C GLN A 252 38.50 21.11 -29.39
N LEU A 253 38.67 20.22 -28.40
CA LEU A 253 39.68 19.15 -28.45
C LEU A 253 39.49 18.26 -29.67
N GLN A 254 38.26 17.81 -29.95
CA GLN A 254 37.97 17.00 -31.13
C GLN A 254 38.36 17.73 -32.42
N ARG A 255 37.91 18.98 -32.60
CA ARG A 255 38.25 19.80 -33.78
C ARG A 255 39.74 20.13 -33.88
N LEU A 256 40.44 20.26 -32.76
CA LEU A 256 41.89 20.45 -32.72
C LEU A 256 42.60 19.16 -33.14
N SER A 257 42.14 18.00 -32.68
CA SER A 257 42.65 16.68 -33.08
C SER A 257 42.39 16.40 -34.56
N GLU A 258 41.19 16.68 -35.07
CA GLU A 258 40.83 16.57 -36.49
C GLU A 258 41.72 17.50 -37.35
N ARG A 259 41.95 18.75 -36.89
CA ARG A 259 42.88 19.69 -37.53
C ARG A 259 44.33 19.19 -37.49
N GLN A 260 44.79 18.64 -36.37
CA GLN A 260 46.14 18.10 -36.22
C GLN A 260 46.35 16.91 -37.14
N GLN A 261 45.37 16.00 -37.22
CA GLN A 261 45.37 14.86 -38.14
C GLN A 261 45.48 15.34 -39.60
N ALA A 262 44.61 16.26 -40.04
CA ALA A 262 44.61 16.80 -41.40
C ALA A 262 45.90 17.58 -41.74
N ILE A 263 46.53 18.23 -40.76
CA ILE A 263 47.83 18.91 -40.96
C ILE A 263 48.97 17.90 -41.02
N ILE A 264 48.94 16.82 -40.23
CA ILE A 264 49.92 15.73 -40.33
C ILE A 264 49.81 15.03 -41.69
N GLU A 265 48.60 14.75 -42.15
CA GLU A 265 48.29 14.13 -43.44
C GLU A 265 48.78 15.01 -44.62
N HIS A 266 48.40 16.29 -44.63
CA HIS A 266 48.90 17.27 -45.63
C HIS A 266 50.42 17.48 -45.55
N LEU A 267 51.06 17.32 -44.38
CA LEU A 267 52.53 17.39 -44.26
C LEU A 267 53.22 16.11 -44.72
N GLN A 268 52.57 14.95 -44.62
CA GLN A 268 53.02 13.69 -45.21
C GLN A 268 52.91 13.76 -46.74
N GLU A 269 51.77 14.20 -47.26
CA GLU A 269 51.53 14.46 -48.70
C GLU A 269 52.57 15.46 -49.26
N GLN A 270 52.85 16.57 -48.57
CA GLN A 270 53.89 17.53 -48.98
C GLN A 270 55.34 17.04 -48.81
N LEU A 271 55.58 15.93 -48.11
CA LEU A 271 56.88 15.25 -48.07
C LEU A 271 57.01 14.21 -49.19
N GLU A 272 55.90 13.56 -49.57
CA GLU A 272 55.84 12.50 -50.60
C GLU A 272 55.80 13.08 -52.03
N ASP A 273 55.02 14.13 -52.27
CA ASP A 273 54.85 14.77 -53.59
C ASP A 273 56.03 15.69 -54.02
N LYS A 274 57.11 15.75 -53.21
CA LYS A 274 58.22 16.72 -53.40
C LYS A 274 59.58 16.12 -53.69
N ASP A 275 59.69 14.86 -54.08
CA ASP A 275 61.01 14.23 -54.33
C ASP A 275 61.90 14.99 -55.33
N GLY A 276 61.32 15.70 -56.32
CA GLY A 276 62.07 16.44 -57.34
C GLY A 276 62.58 17.86 -57.00
N ASP A 277 62.12 18.50 -55.92
CA ASP A 277 62.25 19.96 -55.73
C ASP A 277 63.49 20.42 -54.92
N ASP A 278 63.86 21.72 -55.00
CA ASP A 278 65.14 22.26 -54.50
C ASP A 278 65.28 22.24 -52.95
N ILE A 279 66.49 21.97 -52.46
CA ILE A 279 66.80 21.63 -51.05
C ILE A 279 66.46 22.78 -50.10
N GLU A 280 66.80 24.02 -50.47
CA GLU A 280 66.54 25.21 -49.63
C GLU A 280 65.03 25.47 -49.47
N THR A 281 64.21 25.05 -50.45
CA THR A 281 62.74 25.14 -50.35
C THR A 281 62.17 24.05 -49.44
N LYS A 282 62.75 22.84 -49.46
CA LYS A 282 62.39 21.72 -48.57
C LYS A 282 62.71 22.03 -47.12
N GLU A 283 63.85 22.68 -46.84
CA GLU A 283 64.24 23.07 -45.49
C GLU A 283 63.31 24.13 -44.90
N LYS A 284 63.03 25.22 -45.64
CA LYS A 284 62.07 26.26 -45.22
C LYS A 284 60.64 25.75 -45.06
N ALA A 285 60.21 24.79 -45.90
CA ALA A 285 58.91 24.14 -45.73
C ALA A 285 58.85 23.30 -44.45
N ARG A 286 59.93 22.57 -44.12
CA ARG A 286 60.05 21.80 -42.87
C ARG A 286 60.11 22.70 -41.64
N GLU A 287 60.85 23.80 -41.67
CA GLU A 287 60.89 24.78 -40.58
C GLU A 287 59.51 25.41 -40.32
N ALA A 288 58.80 25.82 -41.39
CA ALA A 288 57.44 26.33 -41.30
C ALA A 288 56.43 25.27 -40.80
N ALA A 289 56.63 24.00 -41.13
CA ALA A 289 55.84 22.88 -40.62
C ALA A 289 56.08 22.65 -39.12
N ILE A 290 57.36 22.61 -38.70
CA ILE A 290 57.76 22.42 -37.29
C ILE A 290 57.22 23.57 -36.43
N SER A 291 57.35 24.82 -36.87
CA SER A 291 56.81 25.99 -36.15
C SER A 291 55.27 25.94 -36.02
N ARG A 292 54.56 25.41 -37.03
CA ARG A 292 53.10 25.17 -36.95
C ARG A 292 52.76 24.04 -35.98
N MET A 293 53.53 22.94 -35.97
CA MET A 293 53.36 21.83 -35.03
C MET A 293 53.65 22.25 -33.58
N GLU A 294 54.72 23.00 -33.34
CA GLU A 294 55.07 23.57 -32.03
C GLU A 294 53.96 24.50 -31.53
N ARG A 295 53.47 25.41 -32.39
CA ARG A 295 52.33 26.26 -32.07
C ARG A 295 51.08 25.44 -31.71
N MET A 296 50.74 24.42 -32.48
CA MET A 296 49.59 23.55 -32.17
C MET A 296 49.79 22.74 -30.89
N SER A 297 51.02 22.31 -30.58
CA SER A 297 51.36 21.63 -29.33
C SER A 297 51.20 22.57 -28.14
N ASN A 298 51.63 23.83 -28.26
CA ASN A 298 51.40 24.86 -27.24
C ASN A 298 49.91 25.20 -27.07
N GLU A 299 49.13 25.25 -28.15
CA GLU A 299 47.66 25.39 -28.11
C GLU A 299 46.98 24.17 -27.45
N SER A 300 47.46 22.93 -27.69
CA SER A 300 47.04 21.72 -26.96
C SER A 300 47.38 21.78 -25.46
N ASN A 301 48.62 22.13 -25.11
CA ASN A 301 49.10 22.17 -23.72
C ASN A 301 48.33 23.21 -22.90
N ALA A 302 48.00 24.36 -23.49
CA ALA A 302 47.14 25.37 -22.85
C ALA A 302 45.72 24.84 -22.57
N LEU A 303 45.12 24.13 -23.52
CA LEU A 303 43.78 23.54 -23.36
C LEU A 303 43.77 22.38 -22.35
N ILE A 304 44.84 21.57 -22.30
CA ILE A 304 45.03 20.53 -21.27
C ILE A 304 45.13 21.18 -19.88
N GLY A 305 45.90 22.27 -19.73
CA GLY A 305 46.01 23.01 -18.46
C GLY A 305 44.67 23.61 -18.00
N GLN A 306 43.85 24.12 -18.94
CA GLN A 306 42.50 24.58 -18.64
C GLN A 306 41.60 23.45 -18.14
N LEU A 307 41.63 22.28 -18.81
CA LEU A 307 40.84 21.11 -18.41
C LEU A 307 41.32 20.50 -17.08
N GLN A 308 42.61 20.59 -16.77
CA GLN A 308 43.14 20.23 -15.45
C GLN A 308 42.59 21.17 -14.35
N ALA A 309 42.56 22.49 -14.59
CA ALA A 309 41.96 23.43 -13.66
C ALA A 309 40.44 23.24 -13.50
N GLU A 310 39.70 22.90 -14.56
CA GLU A 310 38.29 22.52 -14.47
C GLU A 310 38.09 21.21 -13.68
N LEU A 311 38.99 20.23 -13.83
CA LEU A 311 38.95 18.96 -13.10
C LEU A 311 39.31 19.15 -11.61
N GLU A 312 40.28 19.99 -11.28
CA GLU A 312 40.59 20.37 -9.90
C GLU A 312 39.40 21.10 -9.26
N ASN A 313 38.81 22.08 -9.94
CA ASN A 313 37.64 22.82 -9.46
C ASN A 313 36.42 21.90 -9.24
N THR A 314 36.14 20.99 -10.17
CA THR A 314 35.06 19.99 -9.99
C THR A 314 35.38 18.96 -8.90
N SER A 315 36.66 18.63 -8.65
CA SER A 315 37.03 17.81 -7.48
C SER A 315 36.74 18.53 -6.16
N LEU A 316 36.95 19.85 -6.10
CA LEU A 316 36.64 20.69 -4.94
C LEU A 316 35.13 20.77 -4.70
N THR A 317 34.30 20.96 -5.73
CA THR A 317 32.83 20.97 -5.57
C THR A 317 32.30 19.59 -5.18
N ILE A 318 32.83 18.49 -5.74
CA ILE A 318 32.51 17.12 -5.31
C ILE A 318 32.85 16.89 -3.83
N ASN A 319 33.99 17.40 -3.36
CA ASN A 319 34.39 17.26 -1.95
C ASN A 319 33.54 18.13 -1.02
N ALA A 320 33.11 19.33 -1.45
CA ALA A 320 32.14 20.14 -0.72
C ALA A 320 30.76 19.45 -0.62
N LEU A 321 30.26 18.87 -1.72
CA LEU A 321 29.00 18.11 -1.72
C LEU A 321 29.07 16.86 -0.82
N LYS A 322 30.20 16.14 -0.81
CA LYS A 322 30.42 15.02 0.13
C LYS A 322 30.39 15.47 1.60
N ALA A 323 30.92 16.65 1.90
CA ALA A 323 30.86 17.20 3.25
C ALA A 323 29.42 17.55 3.67
N ASP A 324 28.65 18.21 2.80
CA ASP A 324 27.24 18.55 3.08
C ASP A 324 26.38 17.27 3.25
N ILE A 325 26.51 16.28 2.36
CA ILE A 325 25.85 14.97 2.49
C ILE A 325 26.19 14.32 3.85
N ASN A 326 27.43 14.42 4.32
CA ASN A 326 27.82 13.88 5.62
C ASN A 326 27.15 14.65 6.79
N THR A 327 27.09 15.99 6.74
CA THR A 327 26.34 16.75 7.75
C THR A 327 24.84 16.49 7.73
N LYS A 328 24.26 16.23 6.55
CA LYS A 328 22.85 15.85 6.40
C LYS A 328 22.58 14.47 6.98
N ASN A 329 23.46 13.50 6.76
CA ASN A 329 23.36 12.18 7.39
C ASN A 329 23.47 12.26 8.92
N GLN A 330 24.34 13.11 9.47
CA GLN A 330 24.41 13.36 10.91
C GLN A 330 23.13 14.02 11.46
N GLN A 331 22.53 14.96 10.73
CA GLN A 331 21.22 15.55 11.09
C GLN A 331 20.09 14.51 11.07
N LEU A 332 20.09 13.58 10.11
CA LEU A 332 19.10 12.50 10.05
C LEU A 332 19.25 11.50 11.21
N ILE A 333 20.49 11.14 11.59
CA ILE A 333 20.73 10.26 12.74
C ILE A 333 20.25 10.91 14.04
N ALA A 334 20.54 12.20 14.25
CA ALA A 334 20.08 12.92 15.44
C ALA A 334 18.54 13.01 15.53
N LEU A 335 17.85 13.17 14.39
CA LEU A 335 16.37 13.15 14.34
C LEU A 335 15.79 11.75 14.59
N ASP A 336 16.43 10.70 14.10
CA ASP A 336 16.05 9.30 14.37
C ASP A 336 16.27 8.94 15.85
N GLU A 337 17.32 9.46 16.49
CA GLU A 337 17.52 9.36 17.94
C GLU A 337 16.47 10.17 18.74
N GLU A 338 16.09 11.38 18.29
CA GLU A 338 15.01 12.17 18.91
C GLU A 338 13.65 11.47 18.80
N ILE A 339 13.33 10.88 17.64
CA ILE A 339 12.11 10.08 17.43
C ILE A 339 12.11 8.87 18.37
N LYS A 340 13.22 8.11 18.45
CA LYS A 340 13.33 6.95 19.37
C LYS A 340 13.22 7.33 20.84
N ALA A 341 13.72 8.51 21.24
CA ALA A 341 13.53 9.02 22.60
C ALA A 341 12.07 9.43 22.87
N ARG A 342 11.34 9.88 21.84
CA ARG A 342 9.93 10.28 21.91
C ARG A 342 8.97 9.09 21.88
N ASP A 343 9.34 8.01 21.19
CA ASP A 343 8.61 6.74 21.12
C ASP A 343 8.87 5.81 22.34
N GLY A 344 9.25 6.39 23.49
CA GLY A 344 9.49 5.72 24.78
C GLY A 344 8.24 5.15 25.46
N GLY A 345 7.40 4.44 24.70
CA GLY A 345 6.13 3.88 25.12
C GLY A 345 4.95 4.85 24.99
N ALA A 346 3.80 4.34 24.54
CA ALA A 346 2.58 5.13 24.39
C ALA A 346 2.14 5.81 25.69
N LEU A 347 2.45 5.23 26.85
CA LEU A 347 2.24 5.82 28.17
C LEU A 347 3.07 7.10 28.38
N GLY A 348 4.36 7.10 28.03
CA GLY A 348 5.23 8.27 28.13
C GLY A 348 4.77 9.41 27.20
N GLY A 349 4.42 9.06 25.96
CA GLY A 349 3.80 9.99 25.01
C GLY A 349 2.48 10.58 25.52
N PHE A 350 1.63 9.75 26.16
CA PHE A 350 0.38 10.20 26.77
C PHE A 350 0.61 11.13 27.96
N MET A 351 1.53 10.80 28.88
CA MET A 351 1.85 11.64 30.05
C MET A 351 2.45 13.00 29.63
N ALA A 352 3.36 13.01 28.64
CA ALA A 352 3.90 14.25 28.10
C ALA A 352 2.82 15.11 27.39
N LEU A 353 1.91 14.48 26.65
CA LEU A 353 0.79 15.16 26.00
C LEU A 353 -0.25 15.67 27.04
N HIS A 354 -0.46 14.94 28.13
CA HIS A 354 -1.32 15.31 29.24
C HIS A 354 -0.77 16.52 29.98
N SER A 355 0.51 16.50 30.38
CA SER A 355 1.18 17.65 31.01
C SER A 355 1.17 18.89 30.10
N ASN A 356 1.44 18.73 28.80
CA ASN A 356 1.34 19.86 27.86
C ASN A 356 -0.08 20.44 27.75
N LYS A 357 -1.13 19.61 27.79
CA LYS A 357 -2.53 20.07 27.83
C LYS A 357 -2.87 20.76 29.15
N GLN A 358 -2.41 20.24 30.28
CA GLN A 358 -2.58 20.83 31.60
C GLN A 358 -1.93 22.22 31.66
N ASN A 359 -0.66 22.34 31.27
CA ASN A 359 0.07 23.61 31.21
C ASN A 359 -0.61 24.63 30.26
N ALA A 360 -1.21 24.17 29.15
CA ALA A 360 -1.97 25.01 28.24
C ALA A 360 -3.29 25.49 28.85
N LEU A 361 -4.02 24.64 29.58
CA LEU A 361 -5.22 25.05 30.31
C LEU A 361 -4.90 26.01 31.46
N GLU A 362 -3.86 25.75 32.25
CA GLU A 362 -3.41 26.64 33.34
C GLU A 362 -2.99 28.02 32.80
N SER A 363 -2.33 28.06 31.63
CA SER A 363 -2.04 29.29 30.90
C SER A 363 -3.32 30.01 30.44
N LEU A 364 -4.32 29.28 29.90
CA LEU A 364 -5.61 29.88 29.51
C LEU A 364 -6.39 30.41 30.71
N ILE A 365 -6.42 29.69 31.84
CA ILE A 365 -7.04 30.14 33.10
C ILE A 365 -6.33 31.41 33.60
N GLY A 366 -5.00 31.44 33.61
CA GLY A 366 -4.23 32.63 33.98
C GLY A 366 -4.50 33.82 33.07
N ASN A 367 -4.64 33.61 31.76
CA ASN A 367 -5.01 34.67 30.81
C ASN A 367 -6.45 35.17 31.03
N LEU A 368 -7.41 34.28 31.28
CA LEU A 368 -8.81 34.65 31.58
C LEU A 368 -8.90 35.43 32.90
N ALA A 369 -8.20 35.00 33.95
CA ALA A 369 -8.11 35.71 35.22
C ALA A 369 -7.52 37.13 35.06
N ASN A 370 -6.57 37.32 34.14
CA ASN A 370 -6.01 38.63 33.80
C ASN A 370 -6.95 39.50 32.92
N ILE A 371 -7.86 38.90 32.14
CA ILE A 371 -8.84 39.64 31.32
C ILE A 371 -10.05 40.06 32.17
N LYS A 372 -10.42 39.26 33.18
CA LYS A 372 -11.56 39.47 34.10
C LYS A 372 -11.49 40.77 34.93
N SER A 373 -10.38 41.52 34.88
CA SER A 373 -10.29 42.86 35.48
C SER A 373 -10.96 43.98 34.68
N ASP A 374 -11.26 43.78 33.38
CA ASP A 374 -12.03 44.75 32.58
C ASP A 374 -13.53 44.45 32.65
N ASN A 375 -14.24 45.21 33.49
CA ASN A 375 -15.59 44.93 33.99
C ASN A 375 -16.70 45.22 32.94
N ALA A 376 -16.69 44.54 31.80
CA ALA A 376 -17.62 44.80 30.69
C ALA A 376 -18.23 43.56 30.00
N ILE A 377 -17.74 42.34 30.26
CA ILE A 377 -18.15 41.12 29.53
C ILE A 377 -18.29 39.89 30.46
N ASP A 378 -18.92 40.03 31.63
CA ASP A 378 -18.95 38.95 32.64
C ASP A 378 -19.58 37.62 32.13
N HIS A 379 -20.75 37.68 31.48
CA HIS A 379 -21.58 36.49 31.23
C HIS A 379 -20.91 35.42 30.34
N ASP A 380 -20.32 35.84 29.22
CA ASP A 380 -19.73 34.90 28.26
C ASP A 380 -18.37 34.38 28.75
N PHE A 381 -17.66 35.17 29.56
CA PHE A 381 -16.43 34.75 30.23
C PHE A 381 -16.72 33.79 31.39
N GLU A 382 -17.77 34.02 32.18
CA GLU A 382 -18.19 33.09 33.24
C GLU A 382 -18.59 31.72 32.66
N SER A 383 -19.26 31.70 31.50
CA SER A 383 -19.57 30.45 30.78
C SER A 383 -18.31 29.72 30.33
N GLN A 384 -17.31 30.44 29.78
CA GLN A 384 -16.03 29.85 29.36
C GLN A 384 -15.18 29.38 30.54
N GLU A 385 -15.18 30.11 31.65
CA GLU A 385 -14.53 29.73 32.91
C GLU A 385 -15.16 28.46 33.50
N GLN A 386 -16.48 28.33 33.47
CA GLN A 386 -17.17 27.10 33.86
C GLN A 386 -16.86 25.92 32.92
N GLU A 387 -16.81 26.13 31.60
CA GLU A 387 -16.43 25.09 30.63
C GLU A 387 -14.98 24.64 30.82
N ILE A 388 -14.04 25.57 31.02
CA ILE A 388 -12.62 25.27 31.24
C ILE A 388 -12.40 24.56 32.59
N ASN A 389 -13.07 24.98 33.66
CA ASN A 389 -13.04 24.28 34.94
C ASN A 389 -13.62 22.85 34.82
N ASN A 390 -14.64 22.64 33.98
CA ASN A 390 -15.18 21.31 33.70
C ASN A 390 -14.23 20.44 32.85
N LEU A 391 -13.52 21.04 31.90
CA LEU A 391 -12.47 20.38 31.11
C LEU A 391 -11.27 19.98 31.99
N GLU A 392 -10.81 20.88 32.88
CA GLU A 392 -9.76 20.58 33.86
C GLU A 392 -10.19 19.47 34.82
N ARG A 393 -11.44 19.49 35.27
CA ARG A 393 -12.01 18.42 36.10
C ARG A 393 -12.04 17.09 35.36
N MET A 394 -12.57 17.02 34.14
CA MET A 394 -12.59 15.79 33.36
C MET A 394 -11.17 15.29 33.03
N LEU A 395 -10.21 16.19 32.84
CA LEU A 395 -8.79 15.85 32.65
C LEU A 395 -8.21 15.20 33.91
N LYS A 396 -8.46 15.76 35.10
CA LYS A 396 -8.07 15.15 36.40
C LYS A 396 -8.79 13.83 36.67
N GLU A 397 -10.08 13.72 36.38
CA GLU A 397 -10.84 12.46 36.48
C GLU A 397 -10.25 11.40 35.53
N SER A 398 -9.83 11.78 34.31
CA SER A 398 -9.14 10.87 33.39
C SER A 398 -7.73 10.48 33.88
N GLU A 399 -7.00 11.39 34.54
CA GLU A 399 -5.71 11.10 35.16
C GLU A 399 -5.87 10.06 36.26
N THR A 400 -6.80 10.27 37.19
CA THR A 400 -7.07 9.33 38.29
C THR A 400 -7.56 7.97 37.78
N CYS A 401 -8.32 7.92 36.69
CA CYS A 401 -8.73 6.68 36.04
C CYS A 401 -7.52 5.90 35.47
N VAL A 402 -6.60 6.59 34.78
CA VAL A 402 -5.37 5.96 34.26
C VAL A 402 -4.42 5.52 35.38
N GLN A 403 -4.30 6.31 36.47
CA GLN A 403 -3.52 5.92 37.66
C GLN A 403 -4.13 4.71 38.38
N LEU A 404 -5.46 4.66 38.53
CA LEU A 404 -6.15 3.50 39.11
C LEU A 404 -5.99 2.26 38.22
N LEU A 405 -6.11 2.37 36.90
CA LEU A 405 -5.88 1.24 35.98
C LEU A 405 -4.42 0.76 36.01
N ALA A 406 -3.45 1.65 36.17
CA ALA A 406 -2.05 1.27 36.36
C ALA A 406 -1.82 0.56 37.70
N GLN A 407 -2.44 1.03 38.78
CA GLN A 407 -2.40 0.40 40.10
C GLN A 407 -3.14 -0.94 40.14
N GLU A 408 -4.28 -1.06 39.46
CA GLU A 408 -5.01 -2.33 39.29
C GLU A 408 -4.14 -3.34 38.53
N LEU A 409 -3.47 -2.91 37.46
CA LEU A 409 -2.55 -3.75 36.69
C LEU A 409 -1.33 -4.18 37.53
N GLU A 410 -0.68 -3.28 38.26
CA GLU A 410 0.40 -3.62 39.20
C GLU A 410 -0.09 -4.61 40.27
N SER A 411 -1.30 -4.41 40.82
CA SER A 411 -1.89 -5.32 41.80
C SER A 411 -2.21 -6.71 41.23
N ALA A 412 -2.64 -6.78 39.96
CA ALA A 412 -2.93 -8.03 39.26
C ALA A 412 -1.65 -8.76 38.81
N GLU A 413 -0.58 -8.04 38.51
CA GLU A 413 0.76 -8.62 38.30
C GLU A 413 1.32 -9.19 39.61
N LEU A 414 1.21 -8.44 40.72
CA LEU A 414 1.57 -8.92 42.06
C LEU A 414 0.71 -10.12 42.51
N GLU A 415 -0.60 -10.14 42.21
CA GLU A 415 -1.45 -11.30 42.50
C GLU A 415 -1.03 -12.52 41.66
N ASN A 416 -0.68 -12.33 40.37
CA ASN A 416 -0.14 -13.41 39.53
C ASN A 416 1.21 -13.93 40.04
N GLU A 417 2.13 -13.07 40.45
CA GLU A 417 3.42 -13.47 41.06
C GLU A 417 3.19 -14.25 42.36
N ASN A 418 2.28 -13.80 43.22
CA ASN A 418 1.91 -14.50 44.46
C ASN A 418 1.23 -15.86 44.20
N LEU A 419 0.25 -15.93 43.29
CA LEU A 419 -0.41 -17.19 42.91
C LEU A 419 0.56 -18.18 42.26
N LYS A 420 1.53 -17.68 41.49
CA LYS A 420 2.61 -18.48 40.91
C LYS A 420 3.56 -18.98 42.00
N ALA A 421 3.96 -18.13 42.95
CA ALA A 421 4.77 -18.53 44.10
C ALA A 421 4.06 -19.55 44.99
N GLU A 422 2.76 -19.38 45.27
CA GLU A 422 1.94 -20.35 45.98
C GLU A 422 1.82 -21.67 45.20
N ALA A 423 1.62 -21.62 43.88
CA ALA A 423 1.60 -22.83 43.05
C ALA A 423 2.95 -23.57 43.06
N GLU A 424 4.07 -22.85 42.98
CA GLU A 424 5.41 -23.42 43.11
C GLU A 424 5.67 -23.98 44.52
N GLU A 425 5.21 -23.31 45.58
CA GLU A 425 5.33 -23.81 46.95
C GLU A 425 4.42 -25.02 47.21
N LEU A 426 3.19 -25.04 46.70
CA LEU A 426 2.29 -26.19 46.75
C LEU A 426 2.87 -27.39 45.99
N ILE A 427 3.49 -27.18 44.83
CA ILE A 427 4.23 -28.24 44.12
C ILE A 427 5.38 -28.75 44.98
N LYS A 428 6.19 -27.84 45.57
CA LYS A 428 7.35 -28.17 46.41
C LYS A 428 6.96 -28.91 47.69
N ASN A 429 5.92 -28.45 48.39
CA ASN A 429 5.38 -29.06 49.60
C ASN A 429 4.69 -30.40 49.30
N ARG A 430 4.09 -30.57 48.11
CA ARG A 430 3.57 -31.87 47.65
C ARG A 430 4.70 -32.86 47.34
N VAL A 431 5.81 -32.39 46.77
CA VAL A 431 7.03 -33.20 46.54
C VAL A 431 7.71 -33.60 47.85
N THR A 432 7.78 -32.73 48.86
CA THR A 432 8.34 -33.11 50.18
C THR A 432 7.40 -34.06 50.94
N SER A 433 6.09 -33.79 50.95
CA SER A 433 5.09 -34.64 51.63
C SER A 433 4.98 -36.05 51.03
N ALA A 434 5.28 -36.20 49.73
CA ALA A 434 5.36 -37.50 49.06
C ALA A 434 6.49 -38.41 49.60
N SER A 435 7.42 -37.88 50.42
CA SER A 435 8.45 -38.69 51.10
C SER A 435 7.93 -39.41 52.36
N SER A 436 6.84 -38.91 52.98
CA SER A 436 6.35 -39.40 54.28
C SER A 436 5.11 -40.29 54.21
N THR A 437 4.27 -40.16 53.17
CA THR A 437 3.01 -40.93 53.04
C THR A 437 2.87 -41.55 51.65
N LYS A 438 2.81 -42.89 51.62
CA LYS A 438 2.54 -43.67 50.41
C LYS A 438 1.06 -43.58 50.01
N ASP A 439 0.71 -42.58 49.20
CA ASP A 439 -0.51 -42.60 48.41
C ASP A 439 -0.19 -42.52 46.91
N HIS A 440 -0.89 -43.32 46.11
CA HIS A 440 -0.63 -43.45 44.68
C HIS A 440 -1.13 -42.21 43.90
N TYR A 441 -0.21 -41.27 43.61
CA TYR A 441 -0.34 -40.39 42.46
C TYR A 441 0.74 -40.74 41.42
N SER A 442 0.32 -40.99 40.19
CA SER A 442 1.21 -41.42 39.12
C SER A 442 2.01 -40.24 38.57
N PRO A 443 3.35 -40.33 38.39
CA PRO A 443 4.15 -39.26 37.80
C PRO A 443 3.68 -38.89 36.39
N ASN A 444 3.11 -39.85 35.64
CA ASN A 444 2.45 -39.63 34.35
C ASN A 444 1.45 -38.47 34.41
N SER A 445 0.74 -38.24 35.53
CA SER A 445 -0.26 -37.17 35.62
C SER A 445 0.34 -35.76 35.56
N LEU A 446 1.58 -35.56 36.00
CA LEU A 446 2.26 -34.26 35.91
C LEU A 446 2.89 -34.09 34.52
N GLU A 447 3.44 -35.18 33.98
CA GLU A 447 4.06 -35.23 32.66
C GLU A 447 3.03 -35.06 31.54
N GLU A 448 1.87 -35.69 31.66
CA GLU A 448 0.69 -35.52 30.79
C GLU A 448 0.10 -34.11 30.90
N LEU A 449 0.06 -33.51 32.09
CA LEU A 449 -0.42 -32.13 32.27
C LEU A 449 0.57 -31.09 31.71
N ASN A 450 1.89 -31.35 31.79
CA ASN A 450 2.90 -30.54 31.12
C ASN A 450 2.85 -30.73 29.59
N ALA A 451 2.65 -31.95 29.09
CA ALA A 451 2.42 -32.19 27.67
C ALA A 451 1.16 -31.47 27.18
N GLN A 452 0.05 -31.49 27.93
CA GLN A 452 -1.16 -30.72 27.62
C GLN A 452 -0.93 -29.21 27.68
N ARG A 453 -0.07 -28.69 28.57
CA ARG A 453 0.32 -27.27 28.61
C ARG A 453 1.15 -26.87 27.39
N GLU A 454 2.09 -27.71 26.98
CA GLU A 454 2.95 -27.44 25.82
C GLU A 454 2.17 -27.60 24.49
N ILE A 455 1.23 -28.54 24.42
CA ILE A 455 0.22 -28.63 23.34
C ILE A 455 -0.66 -27.38 23.31
N ASN A 456 -1.14 -26.87 24.46
CA ASN A 456 -1.89 -25.61 24.49
C ASN A 456 -1.03 -24.42 24.05
N ARG A 457 0.26 -24.37 24.41
CA ARG A 457 1.18 -23.34 23.91
C ARG A 457 1.38 -23.39 22.40
N SER A 458 1.62 -24.58 21.82
CA SER A 458 1.79 -24.70 20.37
C SER A 458 0.48 -24.45 19.61
N LEU A 459 -0.66 -24.82 20.18
CA LEU A 459 -1.98 -24.55 19.60
C LEU A 459 -2.34 -23.05 19.70
N VAL A 460 -2.01 -22.37 20.81
CA VAL A 460 -2.13 -20.91 20.92
C VAL A 460 -1.18 -20.20 19.95
N ALA A 461 0.07 -20.65 19.82
CA ALA A 461 1.04 -20.11 18.87
C ALA A 461 0.54 -20.25 17.41
N ALA A 462 0.04 -21.43 17.03
CA ALA A 462 -0.55 -21.67 15.73
C ALA A 462 -1.84 -20.85 15.51
N VAL A 463 -2.65 -20.61 16.55
CA VAL A 463 -3.82 -19.73 16.45
C VAL A 463 -3.42 -18.26 16.30
N SER A 464 -2.36 -17.78 16.96
CA SER A 464 -1.82 -16.45 16.69
C SER A 464 -1.21 -16.34 15.29
N GLU A 465 -0.49 -17.36 14.82
CA GLU A 465 0.08 -17.40 13.48
C GLU A 465 -1.02 -17.42 12.41
N ILE A 466 -2.05 -18.27 12.55
CA ILE A 466 -3.21 -18.29 11.65
C ILE A 466 -4.00 -16.98 11.71
N LYS A 467 -4.10 -16.32 12.88
CA LYS A 467 -4.72 -15.00 13.02
C LYS A 467 -3.91 -13.92 12.30
N GLU A 468 -2.58 -13.95 12.40
CA GLU A 468 -1.67 -13.00 11.74
C GLU A 468 -1.63 -13.23 10.23
N GLN A 469 -1.63 -14.50 9.78
CA GLN A 469 -1.84 -14.89 8.39
C GLN A 469 -3.24 -14.46 7.88
N LEU A 470 -4.31 -14.56 8.68
CA LEU A 470 -5.63 -14.09 8.28
C LEU A 470 -5.69 -12.56 8.19
N LEU A 471 -5.18 -11.84 9.18
CA LEU A 471 -5.15 -10.38 9.19
C LEU A 471 -4.30 -9.83 8.04
N SER A 472 -3.12 -10.42 7.80
CA SER A 472 -2.28 -10.05 6.66
C SER A 472 -2.92 -10.45 5.33
N ASN A 473 -3.56 -11.61 5.18
CA ASN A 473 -4.24 -11.97 3.93
C ASN A 473 -5.49 -11.11 3.65
N LEU A 474 -6.23 -10.70 4.69
CA LEU A 474 -7.39 -9.81 4.56
C LEU A 474 -6.94 -8.39 4.18
N SER A 475 -6.00 -7.83 4.94
CA SER A 475 -5.44 -6.50 4.68
C SER A 475 -4.74 -6.43 3.32
N ASN A 476 -3.91 -7.43 2.97
CA ASN A 476 -3.22 -7.45 1.68
C ASN A 476 -4.18 -7.62 0.50
N ASN A 477 -5.28 -8.39 0.59
CA ASN A 477 -6.18 -8.54 -0.56
C ASN A 477 -6.91 -7.24 -0.87
N ASP A 478 -7.55 -6.63 0.13
CA ASP A 478 -8.34 -5.42 -0.10
C ASP A 478 -7.42 -4.23 -0.44
N GLU A 479 -6.26 -4.11 0.21
CA GLU A 479 -5.29 -3.06 -0.11
C GLU A 479 -4.60 -3.27 -1.47
N ARG A 480 -4.27 -4.51 -1.88
CA ARG A 480 -3.73 -4.78 -3.24
C ARG A 480 -4.78 -4.56 -4.31
N GLN A 481 -6.04 -4.92 -4.09
CA GLN A 481 -7.12 -4.59 -5.03
C GLN A 481 -7.22 -3.07 -5.20
N LEU A 482 -7.20 -2.30 -4.11
CA LEU A 482 -7.21 -0.84 -4.17
C LEU A 482 -5.96 -0.26 -4.84
N ARG A 483 -4.77 -0.81 -4.57
CA ARG A 483 -3.50 -0.43 -5.23
C ARG A 483 -3.54 -0.74 -6.73
N ASN A 484 -4.11 -1.87 -7.15
CA ASN A 484 -4.18 -2.27 -8.55
C ASN A 484 -5.26 -1.51 -9.33
N GLU A 485 -6.40 -1.17 -8.71
CA GLU A 485 -7.32 -0.18 -9.28
C GLU A 485 -6.68 1.21 -9.38
N TYR A 486 -5.95 1.66 -8.36
CA TYR A 486 -5.23 2.93 -8.37
C TYR A 486 -4.15 2.98 -9.46
N ASN A 487 -3.32 1.94 -9.59
CA ASN A 487 -2.29 1.81 -10.62
C ASN A 487 -2.90 1.85 -12.01
N ARG A 488 -3.99 1.10 -12.24
CA ARG A 488 -4.76 1.15 -13.48
C ARG A 488 -5.33 2.55 -13.75
N LYS A 489 -5.84 3.25 -12.74
CA LYS A 489 -6.35 4.62 -12.89
C LYS A 489 -5.25 5.66 -13.10
N SER A 490 -4.04 5.45 -12.57
CA SER A 490 -2.84 6.22 -12.96
C SER A 490 -2.54 6.00 -14.43
N LEU A 491 -2.49 4.75 -14.92
CA LEU A 491 -2.26 4.47 -16.36
C LEU A 491 -3.34 5.11 -17.25
N GLU A 492 -4.61 5.03 -16.86
CA GLU A 492 -5.70 5.69 -17.60
C GLU A 492 -5.56 7.22 -17.59
N LEU A 493 -5.07 7.83 -16.50
CA LEU A 493 -4.76 9.28 -16.42
C LEU A 493 -3.50 9.67 -17.21
N ASP A 494 -2.39 8.96 -17.05
CA ASP A 494 -1.11 9.24 -17.70
C ASP A 494 -1.27 9.15 -19.23
N ARG A 495 -2.01 8.15 -19.74
CA ARG A 495 -2.40 8.03 -21.15
C ARG A 495 -3.31 9.17 -21.63
N LEU A 496 -4.26 9.64 -20.81
CA LEU A 496 -5.08 10.81 -21.13
C LEU A 496 -4.26 12.10 -21.17
N GLN A 497 -3.28 12.25 -20.27
CA GLN A 497 -2.39 13.41 -20.25
C GLN A 497 -1.47 13.44 -21.47
N LEU A 498 -0.95 12.29 -21.92
CA LEU A 498 -0.22 12.16 -23.18
C LEU A 498 -1.09 12.57 -24.38
N ALA A 499 -2.33 12.08 -24.44
CA ALA A 499 -3.27 12.45 -25.49
C ALA A 499 -3.62 13.95 -25.48
N TYR A 500 -3.61 14.58 -24.31
CA TYR A 500 -3.80 16.03 -24.16
C TYR A 500 -2.57 16.83 -24.64
N SER A 501 -1.36 16.47 -24.19
CA SER A 501 -0.13 17.17 -24.62
C SER A 501 0.12 17.04 -26.12
N ASP A 502 -0.22 15.90 -26.72
CA ASP A 502 -0.19 15.71 -28.18
C ASP A 502 -1.23 16.56 -28.94
N LEU A 503 -2.33 16.96 -28.29
CA LEU A 503 -3.34 17.85 -28.85
C LEU A 503 -2.90 19.31 -28.71
N GLU A 504 -2.37 19.69 -27.54
CA GLU A 504 -1.77 21.01 -27.30
C GLU A 504 -0.60 21.28 -28.27
N ARG A 505 0.28 20.31 -28.47
CA ARG A 505 1.39 20.39 -29.42
C ARG A 505 0.91 20.56 -30.88
N LYS A 506 -0.18 19.88 -31.27
CA LYS A 506 -0.81 20.10 -32.59
C LYS A 506 -1.39 21.51 -32.71
N TYR A 507 -2.00 22.04 -31.64
CA TYR A 507 -2.57 23.39 -31.60
C TYR A 507 -1.48 24.48 -31.70
N LEU A 508 -0.39 24.35 -30.95
CA LEU A 508 0.79 25.21 -31.08
C LEU A 508 1.39 25.15 -32.50
N GLY A 509 1.44 23.94 -33.08
CA GLY A 509 1.83 23.72 -34.48
C GLY A 509 0.97 24.49 -35.49
N THR A 510 -0.36 24.50 -35.32
CA THR A 510 -1.27 25.30 -36.18
C THR A 510 -1.09 26.81 -35.99
N LEU A 511 -0.94 27.29 -34.75
CA LEU A 511 -0.70 28.71 -34.45
C LEU A 511 0.56 29.25 -35.14
N ARG A 512 1.57 28.39 -35.29
CA ARG A 512 2.82 28.71 -36.01
C ARG A 512 2.66 28.72 -37.54
N GLN A 513 1.71 28.00 -38.11
CA GLN A 513 1.40 28.06 -39.54
C GLN A 513 0.65 29.35 -39.88
N ASP A 514 -0.39 29.68 -39.12
CA ASP A 514 -1.22 30.88 -39.34
C ASP A 514 -0.42 32.20 -39.18
N THR A 515 0.64 32.20 -38.37
CA THR A 515 1.55 33.35 -38.19
C THR A 515 2.75 33.37 -39.16
N SER A 516 2.74 32.49 -40.17
CA SER A 516 3.73 32.43 -41.27
C SER A 516 3.14 32.73 -42.66
N SER A 517 1.87 33.12 -42.70
CA SER A 517 1.13 33.59 -43.89
C SER A 517 1.02 35.11 -43.92
#